data_AF-A0A9Q9CH04-F1
#
_entry.id   AF-A0A9Q9CH04-F1
#
_cell.length_a   1.000
_cell.length_b   1.000
_cell.length_c   1.000
_cell.angle_alpha   90.00
_cell.angle_beta   90.00
_cell.angle_gamma   90.00
#
_symmetry.space_group_name_H-M   'P 1'
#
loop_
_entity.id
_entity.type
_entity.pdbx_description
1 polymer ?
#
loop_
_entity_poly.entity_id
_entity_poly.type
_entity_poly.pdbx_seq_one_letter_code
_entity_poly.pdbx_strand_id
1 'polypeptide(L)'
;MRVVWSILVCLCLVGCMNPKNKAIGVYDTSQLPSDFGGGEAYQIGMNQDGKPVFVNPDAAFKQIVTDYKDGFKAIQKEYYLFPITKLTWRRYGYYGWQLTHEDEEIIDQGYEISRFFEIYKNSF
;
A
#
# COMPACT_ATOMS: atom_id res chain seq x y z
N MET A 1 -21.52 37.02 -39.75
CA MET A 1 -20.30 36.40 -39.18
C MET A 1 -20.72 35.16 -38.43
N ARG A 2 -20.10 34.02 -38.75
CA ARG A 2 -20.41 32.67 -38.25
C ARG A 2 -19.59 32.41 -37.00
N VAL A 3 -20.18 31.91 -35.92
CA VAL A 3 -19.44 31.14 -34.91
C VAL A 3 -20.33 29.98 -34.46
N VAL A 4 -20.03 28.81 -35.02
CA VAL A 4 -20.59 27.51 -34.63
C VAL A 4 -19.82 27.07 -33.37
N TRP A 5 -20.51 26.93 -32.25
CA TRP A 5 -19.93 26.30 -31.06
C TRP A 5 -20.03 24.79 -31.20
N SER A 6 -18.96 24.19 -31.71
CA SER A 6 -18.76 22.74 -31.70
C SER A 6 -18.46 22.29 -30.27
N ILE A 7 -19.45 21.77 -29.56
CA ILE A 7 -19.26 21.09 -28.28
C ILE A 7 -18.58 19.76 -28.59
N LEU A 8 -17.30 19.67 -28.23
CA LEU A 8 -16.47 18.48 -28.31
C LEU A 8 -17.04 17.41 -27.36
N VAL A 9 -17.71 16.41 -27.91
CA VAL A 9 -18.11 15.20 -27.18
C VAL A 9 -16.85 14.37 -26.92
N CYS A 10 -16.24 14.55 -25.75
CA CYS A 10 -15.25 13.61 -25.23
C CYS A 10 -15.98 12.31 -24.84
N LEU A 11 -16.12 11.41 -25.80
CA LEU A 11 -16.44 10.01 -25.58
C LEU A 11 -15.25 9.38 -24.84
N CYS A 12 -15.25 9.47 -23.52
CA CYS A 12 -14.40 8.62 -22.69
C CYS A 12 -14.93 7.19 -22.81
N LEU A 13 -14.40 6.45 -23.78
CA LEU A 13 -14.47 5.00 -23.82
C LEU A 13 -13.75 4.51 -22.55
N VAL A 14 -14.51 4.33 -21.47
CA VAL A 14 -14.08 3.51 -20.33
C VAL A 14 -14.07 2.08 -20.84
N GLY A 15 -12.98 1.72 -21.53
CA GLY A 15 -12.66 0.32 -21.74
C GLY A 15 -12.65 -0.33 -20.36
N CYS A 16 -13.40 -1.42 -20.20
CA CYS A 16 -13.36 -2.24 -19.00
C CYS A 16 -11.93 -2.78 -18.82
N MET A 17 -11.06 -1.98 -18.23
CA MET A 17 -9.76 -2.41 -17.76
C MET A 17 -10.06 -3.38 -16.62
N ASN A 18 -9.89 -4.67 -16.88
CA ASN A 18 -9.80 -5.65 -15.81
C ASN A 18 -8.71 -5.13 -14.86
N PRO A 19 -9.03 -4.87 -13.58
CA PRO A 19 -8.05 -4.30 -12.68
C PRO A 19 -6.94 -5.34 -12.49
N LYS A 20 -5.78 -5.09 -13.11
CA LYS A 20 -4.58 -5.94 -13.03
C LYS A 20 -4.09 -6.17 -11.60
N ASN A 21 -4.67 -5.42 -10.67
CA ASN A 21 -4.20 -5.17 -9.33
C ASN A 21 -4.96 -5.98 -8.26
N LYS A 22 -5.88 -6.86 -8.66
CA LYS A 22 -6.56 -7.78 -7.75
C LYS A 22 -5.80 -9.09 -7.64
N ALA A 23 -5.91 -9.75 -6.49
CA ALA A 23 -5.49 -11.13 -6.34
C ALA A 23 -6.31 -12.03 -7.30
N ILE A 24 -5.62 -12.78 -8.16
CA ILE A 24 -6.20 -13.72 -9.12
C ILE A 24 -5.76 -15.17 -8.86
N GLY A 25 -4.91 -15.39 -7.86
CA GLY A 25 -4.39 -16.71 -7.52
C GLY A 25 -3.66 -16.74 -6.18
N VAL A 26 -3.16 -17.92 -5.85
CA VAL A 26 -2.36 -18.16 -4.64
C VAL A 26 -0.93 -17.67 -4.87
N TYR A 27 -0.33 -17.08 -3.83
CA TYR A 27 1.07 -16.70 -3.80
C TYR A 27 1.79 -17.52 -2.72
N ASP A 28 3.01 -17.98 -2.99
CA ASP A 28 3.83 -18.64 -1.98
C ASP A 28 4.41 -17.60 -1.00
N THR A 29 3.79 -17.48 0.17
CA THR A 29 4.20 -16.52 1.19
C THR A 29 5.41 -16.98 2.02
N SER A 30 5.91 -18.22 1.83
CA SER A 30 7.07 -18.72 2.58
C SER A 30 8.35 -17.94 2.33
N GLN A 31 8.41 -17.24 1.19
CA GLN A 31 9.55 -16.41 0.79
C GLN A 31 9.40 -14.94 1.20
N LEU A 32 8.27 -14.56 1.79
CA LEU A 32 8.07 -13.20 2.27
C LEU A 32 8.76 -13.04 3.63
N PRO A 33 9.38 -11.87 3.89
CA PRO A 33 10.10 -11.63 5.14
C PRO A 33 9.18 -11.49 6.36
N SER A 34 7.87 -11.38 6.16
CA SER A 34 6.87 -11.20 7.21
C SER A 34 5.47 -11.57 6.71
N ASP A 35 4.63 -12.07 7.62
CA ASP A 35 3.20 -12.28 7.44
C ASP A 35 2.34 -11.24 8.20
N PHE A 36 2.99 -10.24 8.82
CA PHE A 36 2.38 -9.16 9.60
C PHE A 36 1.48 -9.66 10.75
N GLY A 37 1.76 -10.85 11.29
CA GLY A 37 0.96 -11.50 12.33
C GLY A 37 -0.14 -12.42 11.80
N GLY A 38 -0.20 -12.66 10.49
CA GLY A 38 -0.96 -13.76 9.88
C GLY A 38 -2.49 -13.65 9.93
N GLY A 39 -3.04 -12.49 10.31
CA GLY A 39 -4.49 -12.27 10.40
C GLY A 39 -5.19 -12.20 9.03
N GLU A 40 -6.52 -12.35 9.01
CA GLU A 40 -7.34 -12.33 7.78
C GLU A 40 -7.13 -11.06 6.93
N ALA A 41 -6.88 -9.92 7.59
CA ALA A 41 -6.62 -8.65 6.91
C ALA A 41 -5.32 -8.68 6.08
N TYR A 42 -4.37 -9.54 6.42
CA TYR A 42 -3.07 -9.67 5.76
C TYR A 42 -2.99 -10.84 4.78
N GLN A 43 -4.13 -11.44 4.39
CA GLN A 43 -4.13 -12.46 3.35
C GLN A 43 -3.49 -11.93 2.06
N ILE A 44 -2.51 -12.66 1.55
CA ILE A 44 -1.76 -12.32 0.33
C ILE A 44 -2.10 -13.32 -0.77
N GLY A 45 -2.35 -12.79 -1.96
CA GLY A 45 -2.49 -13.55 -3.19
C GLY A 45 -1.55 -13.02 -4.27
N MET A 46 -1.69 -13.57 -5.47
CA MET A 46 -0.88 -13.23 -6.63
C MET A 46 -1.70 -12.40 -7.61
N ASN A 47 -1.14 -11.30 -8.12
CA ASN A 47 -1.78 -10.50 -9.16
C ASN A 47 -1.46 -11.04 -10.58
N GLN A 48 -1.97 -10.36 -11.62
CA GLN A 48 -1.79 -10.79 -13.02
C GLN A 48 -0.32 -10.79 -13.49
N ASP A 49 0.54 -10.02 -12.82
CA ASP A 49 1.97 -9.92 -13.12
C ASP A 49 2.81 -10.92 -12.31
N GLY A 50 2.17 -11.82 -11.54
CA GLY A 50 2.86 -12.78 -10.68
C GLY A 50 3.40 -12.18 -9.37
N LYS A 51 3.00 -10.96 -9.01
CA LYS A 51 3.48 -10.26 -7.81
C LYS A 51 2.57 -10.49 -6.60
N PRO A 52 3.12 -10.44 -5.37
CA PRO A 52 2.30 -10.51 -4.17
C PRO A 52 1.45 -9.25 -4.04
N VAL A 53 0.17 -9.45 -3.71
CA VAL A 53 -0.81 -8.40 -3.40
C VAL A 53 -1.66 -8.83 -2.22
N PHE A 54 -2.12 -7.87 -1.41
CA PHE A 54 -3.15 -8.18 -0.41
C PHE A 54 -4.46 -8.54 -1.11
N VAL A 55 -5.14 -9.58 -0.65
CA VAL A 55 -6.46 -9.99 -1.15
C VAL A 55 -7.47 -8.86 -0.94
N ASN A 56 -7.38 -8.17 0.21
CA ASN A 56 -8.12 -6.96 0.51
C ASN A 56 -7.17 -5.83 0.96
N PRO A 57 -6.63 -5.03 0.02
CA PRO A 57 -5.68 -3.97 0.34
C PRO A 57 -6.24 -2.93 1.32
N ASP A 58 -7.54 -2.69 1.29
CA ASP A 58 -8.19 -1.71 2.16
C ASP A 58 -8.29 -2.20 3.61
N ALA A 59 -8.57 -3.50 3.81
CA ALA A 59 -8.53 -4.11 5.13
C ALA A 59 -7.09 -4.16 5.66
N ALA A 60 -6.15 -4.62 4.84
CA ALA A 60 -4.73 -4.68 5.17
C ALA A 60 -4.18 -3.31 5.60
N PHE A 61 -4.53 -2.25 4.86
CA PHE A 61 -4.10 -0.89 5.17
C PHE A 61 -4.67 -0.38 6.50
N LYS A 62 -5.94 -0.66 6.81
CA LYS A 62 -6.54 -0.28 8.11
C LYS A 62 -5.89 -1.03 9.26
N GLN A 63 -5.60 -2.31 9.05
CA GLN A 63 -5.02 -3.18 10.06
C GLN A 63 -3.57 -2.76 10.37
N ILE A 64 -2.72 -2.55 9.36
CA ILE A 64 -1.32 -2.15 9.58
C ILE A 64 -1.20 -0.82 10.34
N VAL A 65 -2.07 0.15 10.03
CA VAL A 65 -2.08 1.46 10.73
C VAL A 65 -2.47 1.30 12.20
N THR A 66 -3.24 0.27 12.53
CA THR A 66 -3.65 -0.04 13.91
C THR A 66 -2.56 -0.81 14.67
N ASP A 67 -2.04 -1.88 14.05
CA ASP A 67 -1.10 -2.79 14.71
C ASP A 67 0.28 -2.16 14.89
N TYR A 68 0.73 -1.34 13.94
CA TYR A 68 2.05 -0.71 13.90
C TYR A 68 1.99 0.80 14.19
N LYS A 69 0.99 1.21 14.97
CA LYS A 69 0.64 2.64 15.20
C LYS A 69 1.81 3.48 15.73
N ASP A 70 2.70 2.89 16.53
CA ASP A 70 3.77 3.64 17.18
C ASP A 70 4.97 3.82 16.25
N GLY A 71 5.28 2.82 15.42
CA GLY A 71 6.17 2.97 14.27
C GLY A 71 5.69 4.04 13.29
N PHE A 72 4.40 4.06 12.95
CA PHE A 72 3.83 5.13 12.12
C PHE A 72 4.03 6.52 12.73
N LYS A 73 3.76 6.69 14.04
CA LYS A 73 3.99 7.97 14.74
C LYS A 73 5.47 8.35 14.76
N ALA A 74 6.36 7.40 14.99
CA ALA A 74 7.81 7.63 15.03
C ALA A 74 8.33 8.10 13.67
N ILE A 75 7.99 7.38 12.59
CA ILE A 75 8.35 7.78 11.21
C ILE A 75 7.79 9.16 10.89
N GLN A 76 6.52 9.41 11.24
CA GLN A 76 5.89 10.70 11.01
C GLN A 76 6.67 11.84 11.66
N LYS A 77 7.09 11.65 12.92
CA LYS A 77 7.81 12.66 13.71
C LYS A 77 9.23 12.88 13.20
N GLU A 78 10.00 11.82 12.97
CA GLU A 78 11.40 11.92 12.55
C GLU A 78 11.55 12.56 11.17
N TYR A 79 10.65 12.23 10.25
CA TYR A 79 10.73 12.68 8.85
C TYR A 79 9.74 13.81 8.50
N TYR A 80 9.09 14.41 9.50
CA TYR A 80 8.16 15.54 9.34
C TYR A 80 7.07 15.27 8.29
N LEU A 81 6.47 14.07 8.32
CA LEU A 81 5.50 13.65 7.32
C LEU A 81 4.07 14.11 7.64
N PHE A 82 3.27 14.26 6.59
CA PHE A 82 1.81 14.31 6.74
C PHE A 82 1.27 12.99 7.32
N PRO A 83 0.11 13.01 8.00
CA PRO A 83 -0.50 11.80 8.54
C PRO A 83 -0.64 10.68 7.50
N ILE A 84 -0.56 9.44 7.97
CA ILE A 84 -0.71 8.25 7.10
C ILE A 84 -2.11 8.18 6.48
N THR A 85 -2.16 8.12 5.15
CA THR A 85 -3.36 7.97 4.32
C THR A 85 -3.01 7.19 3.05
N LYS A 86 -4.03 6.79 2.27
CA LYS A 86 -3.83 6.20 0.95
C LYS A 86 -3.12 7.11 -0.07
N LEU A 87 -2.95 8.41 0.22
CA LEU A 87 -2.20 9.34 -0.63
C LEU A 87 -0.76 9.57 -0.14
N THR A 88 -0.49 9.34 1.14
CA THR A 88 0.81 9.67 1.77
C THR A 88 1.67 8.44 2.09
N TRP A 89 1.11 7.22 1.97
CA TRP A 89 1.76 5.97 2.39
C TRP A 89 3.14 5.71 1.78
N ARG A 90 3.41 6.16 0.55
CA ARG A 90 4.68 5.91 -0.14
C ARG A 90 5.89 6.38 0.65
N ARG A 91 5.76 7.53 1.35
CA ARG A 91 6.85 8.05 2.18
C ARG A 91 7.09 7.19 3.41
N TYR A 92 6.04 6.66 4.03
CA TYR A 92 6.17 5.73 5.16
C TYR A 92 6.86 4.44 4.74
N GLY A 93 6.51 3.89 3.57
CA GLY A 93 7.22 2.74 3.00
C GLY A 93 8.70 3.03 2.73
N TYR A 94 9.02 4.22 2.24
CA TYR A 94 10.39 4.63 1.95
C TYR A 94 11.26 4.88 3.20
N TYR A 95 10.71 5.51 4.24
CA TYR A 95 11.46 5.89 5.44
C TYR A 95 11.42 4.86 6.58
N GLY A 96 10.48 3.91 6.57
CA GLY A 96 10.31 2.95 7.68
C GLY A 96 11.59 2.19 8.04
N TRP A 97 12.32 1.67 7.03
CA TRP A 97 13.60 0.99 7.23
C TRP A 97 14.77 1.90 7.64
N GLN A 98 14.60 3.22 7.55
CA GLN A 98 15.59 4.22 7.95
C GLN A 98 15.31 4.78 9.35
N LEU A 99 14.21 4.39 9.98
CA LEU A 99 13.78 4.91 11.28
C LEU A 99 14.86 4.71 12.34
N THR A 100 15.14 5.76 13.12
CA THR A 100 16.06 5.67 14.25
C THR A 100 15.30 5.92 15.55
N HIS A 101 15.40 5.01 16.51
CA HIS A 101 14.72 5.13 17.79
C HIS A 101 15.53 4.46 18.91
N GLU A 102 15.29 4.88 20.16
CA GLU A 102 15.90 4.23 21.33
C GLU A 102 15.20 2.90 21.71
N ASP A 103 14.05 2.63 21.09
CA ASP A 103 13.20 1.47 21.35
C ASP A 103 13.25 0.56 20.12
N GLU A 104 13.81 -0.64 20.29
CA GLU A 104 13.95 -1.63 19.22
C GLU A 104 12.59 -2.08 18.66
N GLU A 105 11.53 -2.14 19.48
CA GLU A 105 10.20 -2.53 19.00
C GLU A 105 9.66 -1.49 18.00
N ILE A 106 9.94 -0.21 18.22
CA ILE A 106 9.55 0.88 17.30
C ILE A 106 10.35 0.79 16.00
N ILE A 107 11.65 0.45 16.08
CA ILE A 107 12.48 0.21 14.89
C ILE A 107 11.93 -0.98 14.09
N ASP A 108 11.59 -2.08 14.75
CA ASP A 108 11.03 -3.26 14.10
C ASP A 108 9.69 -2.96 13.43
N GLN A 109 8.82 -2.16 14.06
CA GLN A 109 7.61 -1.68 13.40
C GLN A 109 7.94 -0.87 12.13
N GLY A 110 9.01 -0.08 12.13
CA GLY A 110 9.50 0.63 10.95
C GLY A 110 9.86 -0.31 9.79
N TYR A 111 10.57 -1.41 10.06
CA TYR A 111 10.89 -2.44 9.06
C TYR A 111 9.62 -3.09 8.50
N GLU A 112 8.68 -3.45 9.36
CA GLU A 112 7.41 -4.06 8.96
C GLU A 112 6.57 -3.12 8.10
N ILE A 113 6.52 -1.83 8.43
CA ILE A 113 5.84 -0.81 7.61
C ILE A 113 6.45 -0.72 6.21
N SER A 114 7.77 -0.73 6.08
CA SER A 114 8.45 -0.74 4.77
C SER A 114 8.12 -2.01 3.98
N ARG A 115 8.20 -3.19 4.61
CA ARG A 115 7.87 -4.49 3.98
C ARG A 115 6.41 -4.54 3.52
N PHE A 116 5.48 -4.06 4.35
CA PHE A 116 4.07 -3.98 4.02
C PHE A 116 3.84 -3.17 2.74
N PHE A 117 4.46 -2.00 2.65
CA PHE A 117 4.25 -1.11 1.51
C PHE A 117 4.92 -1.58 0.21
N GLU A 118 5.92 -2.46 0.29
CA GLU A 118 6.47 -3.17 -0.88
C GLU A 118 5.48 -4.14 -1.52
N ILE A 119 4.56 -4.71 -0.73
CA ILE A 119 3.46 -5.57 -1.22
C ILE A 119 2.26 -4.70 -1.62
N TYR A 120 1.87 -3.76 -0.76
CA TYR A 120 0.71 -2.88 -0.97
C TYR A 120 0.75 -2.16 -2.32
N LYS A 121 1.94 -1.71 -2.74
CA LYS A 121 2.13 -0.99 -4.01
C LYS A 121 1.71 -1.77 -5.25
N ASN A 122 1.70 -3.10 -5.20
CA ASN A 122 1.31 -3.96 -6.32
C ASN A 122 -0.22 -3.99 -6.53
N SER A 123 -0.98 -3.31 -5.67
CA SER A 123 -2.44 -3.20 -5.73
C SER A 123 -2.94 -1.96 -6.50
N PHE A 124 -2.04 -1.18 -7.13
CA PHE A 124 -2.35 0.05 -7.88
C PHE A 124 -1.52 0.14 -9.15
#